data_AF-A0A6H0Y114-F1
#
_entry.id   AF-A0A6H0Y114-F1
#
_cell.length_a   1.000
_cell.length_b   1.000
_cell.length_c   1.000
_cell.angle_alpha   90.00
_cell.angle_beta   90.00
_cell.angle_gamma   90.00
#
_symmetry.space_group_name_H-M   'P 1'
#
loop_
_entity.id
_entity.type
_entity.pdbx_description
1 polymer ?
#
loop_
_entity_poly.entity_id
_entity_poly.type
_entity_poly.pdbx_seq_one_letter_code
_entity_poly.pdbx_strand_id
1 'polypeptide(L)'
;MYFIAQMLGGFTGSALVYANYRSAIDAFEGVNVRTHRSAVIFSTYPADFMTKTGQFFSEFIATAVLVMGIFAIFNPRSPKTIHDMAPLWLWLLIMSIGAALGWETGYAMNMARDFAPRCFSYFAGYGNEVWTYGNYYSWVPVVAPLCGSLTAGIIYDCLIFDGPSPVNEPWMGMWPLPWLSGPKQKNRRGLVNEQEATQIV
;
A
#
# COMPACT_ATOMS: atom_id res chain seq x y z
N MET A 1 16.27 -5.11 6.39
CA MET A 1 16.29 -3.91 7.26
C MET A 1 14.96 -3.15 7.23
N TYR A 2 14.47 -2.69 6.07
CA TYR A 2 13.23 -1.90 5.95
C TYR A 2 11.99 -2.53 6.62
N PHE A 3 11.75 -3.82 6.36
CA PHE A 3 10.63 -4.56 6.94
C PHE A 3 10.61 -4.48 8.48
N ILE A 4 11.74 -4.80 9.13
CA ILE A 4 11.84 -4.79 10.60
C ILE A 4 11.65 -3.38 11.13
N ALA A 5 12.25 -2.37 10.49
CA ALA A 5 12.12 -0.98 10.91
C ALA A 5 10.66 -0.48 10.82
N GLN A 6 9.94 -0.80 9.74
CA GLN A 6 8.54 -0.44 9.57
C GLN A 6 7.65 -1.15 10.60
N MET A 7 7.91 -2.43 10.85
CA MET A 7 7.18 -3.22 11.86
C MET A 7 7.38 -2.67 13.27
N LEU A 8 8.62 -2.36 13.66
CA LEU A 8 8.90 -1.75 14.96
C LEU A 8 8.29 -0.34 15.05
N GLY A 9 8.36 0.45 13.99
CA GLY A 9 7.76 1.79 13.94
C GLY A 9 6.23 1.76 14.06
N GLY A 10 5.56 0.82 13.40
CA GLY A 10 4.11 0.63 13.54
C GLY A 10 3.71 0.20 14.95
N PHE A 11 4.49 -0.71 15.56
CA PHE A 11 4.27 -1.17 16.93
C PHE A 11 4.46 -0.02 17.94
N THR A 12 5.58 0.71 17.87
CA THR A 12 5.85 1.83 18.79
C THR A 12 4.86 2.99 18.58
N GLY A 13 4.47 3.27 17.34
CA GLY A 13 3.43 4.25 17.03
C GLY A 13 2.09 3.89 17.68
N SER A 14 1.67 2.63 17.59
CA SER A 14 0.44 2.17 18.26
C SER A 14 0.53 2.24 19.79
N ALA A 15 1.70 1.94 20.37
CA ALA A 15 1.94 2.09 21.80
C ALA A 15 1.83 3.54 22.26
N LEU A 16 2.36 4.49 21.49
CA LEU A 16 2.26 5.92 21.76
C LEU A 16 0.80 6.40 21.71
N VAL A 17 0.05 6.00 20.68
CA VAL A 17 -1.38 6.32 20.55
C VAL A 17 -2.17 5.75 21.73
N TYR A 18 -1.92 4.50 22.10
CA TYR A 18 -2.56 3.88 23.27
C TYR A 18 -2.24 4.61 24.56
N ALA A 19 -0.98 4.98 24.79
CA ALA A 19 -0.58 5.74 25.97
C ALA A 19 -1.30 7.10 26.04
N ASN A 20 -1.42 7.80 24.90
CA ASN A 20 -2.11 9.07 24.81
C ASN A 20 -3.62 8.96 25.05
N TYR A 21 -4.26 7.93 24.50
CA TYR A 21 -5.71 7.74 24.58
C TYR A 21 -6.18 6.80 25.69
N ARG A 22 -5.29 6.32 26.57
CA ARG A 22 -5.62 5.34 27.60
C ARG A 22 -6.82 5.76 28.45
N SER A 23 -6.83 7.00 28.93
CA SER A 23 -7.94 7.55 29.73
C SER A 23 -9.25 7.64 28.94
N ALA A 24 -9.18 7.96 27.65
CA ALA A 24 -10.35 8.01 26.78
C ALA A 24 -10.91 6.60 26.50
N ILE A 25 -10.04 5.61 26.29
CA ILE A 25 -10.47 4.21 26.11
C ILE A 25 -11.07 3.68 27.43
N ASP A 26 -10.46 3.98 28.58
CA ASP A 26 -11.00 3.60 29.89
C ASP A 26 -12.37 4.25 30.15
N ALA A 27 -12.60 5.49 29.71
CA ALA A 27 -13.90 6.14 29.80
C ALA A 27 -14.95 5.52 28.84
N PHE A 28 -14.53 4.99 27.69
CA PHE A 28 -15.42 4.44 26.67
C PHE A 28 -15.80 2.97 26.90
N GLU A 29 -14.84 2.15 27.33
CA GLU A 29 -15.03 0.70 27.53
C GLU A 29 -15.11 0.29 29.00
N GLY A 30 -14.59 1.13 29.92
CA GLY A 30 -14.38 0.80 31.32
C GLY A 30 -12.90 0.65 31.66
N VAL A 31 -12.57 0.87 32.93
CA VAL A 31 -11.18 0.82 33.42
C VAL A 31 -10.57 -0.56 33.17
N ASN A 32 -9.45 -0.60 32.44
CA ASN A 32 -8.74 -1.83 32.05
C ASN A 32 -9.59 -2.82 31.22
N VAL A 33 -10.69 -2.37 30.61
CA VAL A 33 -11.47 -3.16 29.65
C VAL A 33 -10.96 -2.83 28.25
N ARG A 34 -10.68 -3.88 27.46
CA ARG A 34 -10.19 -3.78 26.08
C ARG A 34 -10.97 -4.74 25.19
N THR A 35 -11.81 -4.20 24.32
CA THR A 35 -12.66 -5.01 23.43
C THR A 35 -12.44 -4.67 21.97
N HIS A 36 -13.02 -5.47 21.07
CA HIS A 36 -13.01 -5.16 19.65
C HIS A 36 -13.47 -3.73 19.31
N ARG A 37 -14.38 -3.14 20.11
CA ARG A 37 -14.94 -1.79 19.86
C ARG A 37 -13.90 -0.68 19.80
N SER A 38 -12.84 -0.76 20.62
CA SER A 38 -11.71 0.19 20.55
C SER A 38 -10.49 -0.39 19.82
N ALA A 39 -10.47 -1.69 19.50
CA ALA A 39 -9.38 -2.32 18.76
C ALA A 39 -9.23 -1.77 17.33
N VAL A 40 -10.34 -1.32 16.73
CA VAL A 40 -10.40 -0.68 15.40
C VAL A 40 -9.56 0.59 15.26
N ILE A 41 -9.14 1.19 16.38
CA ILE A 41 -8.24 2.35 16.40
C ILE A 41 -6.84 1.95 15.91
N PHE A 42 -6.41 0.73 16.23
CA PHE A 42 -5.04 0.27 15.98
C PHE A 42 -4.93 -0.46 14.63
N SER A 43 -5.89 -1.33 14.34
CA SER A 43 -5.85 -2.23 13.19
C SER A 43 -7.17 -2.18 12.43
N THR A 44 -7.12 -2.59 11.18
CA THR A 44 -8.30 -2.67 10.34
C THR A 44 -9.10 -3.94 10.62
N TYR A 45 -10.41 -3.85 10.45
CA TYR A 45 -11.31 -4.98 10.58
C TYR A 45 -12.36 -4.87 9.48
N PRO A 46 -12.79 -5.99 8.89
CA PRO A 46 -13.71 -5.97 7.76
C PRO A 46 -15.13 -5.70 8.26
N ALA A 47 -15.95 -5.09 7.42
CA ALA A 47 -17.37 -4.95 7.69
C ALA A 47 -18.06 -6.33 7.77
N ASP A 48 -19.12 -6.45 8.59
CA ASP A 48 -19.75 -7.72 8.93
C ASP A 48 -20.28 -8.52 7.72
N PHE A 49 -20.66 -7.84 6.64
CA PHE A 49 -21.19 -8.47 5.43
C PHE A 49 -20.09 -9.03 4.50
N MET A 50 -18.81 -8.76 4.77
CA MET A 50 -17.72 -9.06 3.85
C MET A 50 -17.35 -10.55 3.88
N THR A 51 -17.46 -11.20 2.73
CA THR A 51 -16.91 -12.55 2.51
C THR A 51 -15.38 -12.52 2.48
N LYS A 52 -14.72 -13.66 2.73
CA LYS A 52 -13.26 -13.75 2.66
C LYS A 52 -12.67 -13.33 1.33
N THR A 53 -13.31 -13.76 0.25
CA THR A 53 -12.93 -13.38 -1.11
C THR A 53 -13.08 -11.88 -1.30
N GLY A 54 -14.18 -11.28 -0.84
CA GLY A 54 -14.38 -9.83 -0.87
C GLY A 54 -13.31 -9.07 -0.10
N GLN A 55 -12.98 -9.52 1.12
CA GLN A 55 -11.93 -8.90 1.95
C GLN A 55 -10.59 -8.85 1.21
N PHE A 56 -10.21 -9.96 0.57
CA PHE A 56 -8.97 -10.03 -0.21
C PHE A 56 -9.01 -9.09 -1.41
N PHE A 57 -10.09 -9.11 -2.19
CA PHE A 57 -10.22 -8.25 -3.38
C PHE A 57 -10.23 -6.77 -3.03
N SER A 58 -10.88 -6.38 -1.94
CA SER A 58 -10.94 -4.99 -1.51
C SER A 58 -9.54 -4.44 -1.19
N GLU A 59 -8.78 -5.16 -0.35
CA GLU A 59 -7.39 -4.80 -0.02
C GLU A 59 -6.45 -4.86 -1.23
N PHE A 60 -6.65 -5.85 -2.11
CA PHE A 60 -5.89 -5.97 -3.35
C PHE A 60 -6.08 -4.75 -4.26
N ILE A 61 -7.34 -4.34 -4.52
CA ILE A 61 -7.67 -3.21 -5.39
C ILE A 61 -7.17 -1.90 -4.77
N ALA A 62 -7.44 -1.67 -3.48
CA ALA A 62 -6.98 -0.47 -2.79
C ALA A 62 -5.46 -0.32 -2.86
N THR A 63 -4.72 -1.41 -2.61
CA THR A 63 -3.25 -1.40 -2.71
C THR A 63 -2.77 -1.21 -4.14
N ALA A 64 -3.42 -1.85 -5.12
CA ALA A 64 -3.04 -1.70 -6.51
C ALA A 64 -3.17 -0.24 -6.97
N VAL A 65 -4.28 0.43 -6.61
CA VAL A 65 -4.49 1.86 -6.89
C VAL A 65 -3.45 2.72 -6.19
N LEU A 66 -3.15 2.46 -4.91
CA LEU A 66 -2.11 3.18 -4.16
C LEU A 66 -0.76 3.09 -4.87
N VAL A 67 -0.34 1.87 -5.23
CA VAL A 67 0.98 1.64 -5.83
C VAL A 67 1.08 2.20 -7.25
N MET A 68 0.02 2.09 -8.06
CA MET A 68 -0.04 2.77 -9.36
C MET A 68 0.09 4.29 -9.22
N GLY A 69 -0.61 4.88 -8.24
CA GLY A 69 -0.52 6.31 -7.96
C GLY A 69 0.87 6.74 -7.49
N ILE A 70 1.52 5.95 -6.63
CA ILE A 70 2.91 6.18 -6.22
C ILE A 70 3.84 6.17 -7.44
N PHE A 71 3.72 5.17 -8.32
CA PHE A 71 4.54 5.11 -9.54
C PHE A 71 4.28 6.26 -10.51
N ALA A 72 3.04 6.76 -10.59
CA ALA A 72 2.70 7.95 -11.38
C ALA A 72 3.37 9.21 -10.80
N ILE A 73 3.29 9.42 -9.48
CA ILE A 73 3.90 10.57 -8.81
C ILE A 73 5.42 10.57 -9.01
N PHE A 74 6.07 9.43 -8.79
CA PHE A 74 7.52 9.28 -8.87
C PHE A 74 8.03 8.85 -10.25
N ASN A 75 7.21 8.94 -11.29
CA ASN A 75 7.67 8.68 -12.66
C ASN A 75 8.76 9.71 -13.01
N PRO A 76 9.93 9.31 -13.55
CA PRO A 76 10.96 10.23 -13.99
C PRO A 76 10.51 11.28 -15.00
N ARG A 77 9.43 11.01 -15.75
CA ARG A 77 8.84 11.96 -16.71
C ARG A 77 7.78 12.88 -16.12
N SER A 78 7.38 12.66 -14.87
CA SER A 78 6.46 13.57 -14.21
C SER A 78 7.13 14.93 -14.01
N PRO A 79 6.39 16.06 -14.17
CA PRO A 79 6.95 17.38 -13.96
C PRO A 79 7.60 17.52 -12.59
N LYS A 80 8.70 18.26 -12.50
CA LYS A 80 9.42 18.50 -11.23
C LYS A 80 8.50 19.01 -10.11
N THR A 81 7.51 19.85 -10.46
CA THR A 81 6.51 20.35 -9.50
C THR A 81 5.73 19.24 -8.81
N ILE A 82 5.48 18.12 -9.48
CA ILE A 82 4.82 16.95 -8.89
C ILE A 82 5.75 16.26 -7.89
N HIS A 83 7.05 16.15 -8.20
CA HIS A 83 8.04 15.56 -7.30
C HIS A 83 8.24 16.41 -6.04
N ASP A 84 8.36 17.73 -6.21
CA ASP A 84 8.53 18.68 -5.11
C ASP A 84 7.30 18.67 -4.17
N MET A 85 6.11 18.41 -4.72
CA MET A 85 4.86 18.31 -3.97
C MET A 85 4.42 16.86 -3.70
N ALA A 86 5.31 15.87 -3.87
CA ALA A 86 4.97 14.46 -3.74
C ALA A 86 4.27 14.11 -2.41
N PRO A 87 4.66 14.66 -1.24
CA PRO A 87 3.96 14.39 0.02
C PRO A 87 2.49 14.81 -0.01
N LEU A 88 2.15 15.93 -0.65
CA LEU A 88 0.77 16.39 -0.77
C LEU A 88 -0.05 15.46 -1.68
N TRP A 89 0.53 15.05 -2.81
CA TRP A 89 -0.13 14.14 -3.74
C TRP A 89 -0.34 12.75 -3.13
N LEU A 90 0.63 12.25 -2.36
CA LEU A 90 0.50 11.00 -1.62
C LEU A 90 -0.61 11.09 -0.56
N TRP A 91 -0.70 12.22 0.15
CA TRP A 91 -1.77 12.45 1.11
C TRP A 91 -3.15 12.47 0.44
N LEU A 92 -3.30 13.22 -0.66
CA LEU A 92 -4.54 13.27 -1.43
C LEU A 92 -4.92 11.88 -1.95
N LEU A 93 -3.96 11.11 -2.48
CA LEU A 93 -4.16 9.75 -2.97
C LEU A 93 -4.70 8.83 -1.87
N ILE A 94 -4.05 8.81 -0.70
CA ILE A 94 -4.49 7.98 0.43
C ILE A 94 -5.87 8.41 0.92
N MET A 95 -6.14 9.71 0.99
CA MET A 95 -7.47 10.24 1.37
C MET A 95 -8.56 9.84 0.38
N SER A 96 -8.29 9.93 -0.92
CA SER A 96 -9.22 9.50 -1.97
C SER A 96 -9.50 8.00 -1.90
N ILE A 97 -8.48 7.18 -1.64
CA ILE A 97 -8.67 5.73 -1.46
C ILE A 97 -9.51 5.44 -0.21
N GLY A 98 -9.22 6.11 0.91
CA GLY A 98 -10.02 5.96 2.13
C GLY A 98 -11.49 6.34 1.92
N ALA A 99 -11.75 7.42 1.17
CA ALA A 99 -13.11 7.86 0.87
C ALA A 99 -13.85 6.93 -0.12
N ALA A 100 -13.15 6.37 -1.11
CA ALA A 100 -13.77 5.57 -2.18
C ALA A 100 -13.81 4.07 -1.90
N LEU A 101 -12.78 3.52 -1.26
CA LEU A 101 -12.55 2.07 -1.09
C LEU A 101 -12.44 1.67 0.39
N GLY A 102 -12.57 2.61 1.33
CA GLY A 102 -12.26 2.34 2.72
C GLY A 102 -13.35 1.65 3.53
N TRP A 103 -14.60 1.68 3.08
CA TRP A 103 -15.75 1.19 3.85
C TRP A 103 -15.69 -0.31 4.16
N GLU A 104 -15.24 -1.13 3.21
CA GLU A 104 -15.34 -2.58 3.30
C GLU A 104 -14.32 -3.20 4.28
N THR A 105 -13.07 -2.72 4.24
CA THR A 105 -11.96 -3.33 4.99
C THR A 105 -11.09 -2.34 5.75
N GLY A 106 -11.37 -1.03 5.66
CA GLY A 106 -10.57 -0.01 6.33
C GLY A 106 -9.26 0.35 5.62
N TYR A 107 -9.12 -0.01 4.33
CA TYR A 107 -8.00 0.37 3.45
C TYR A 107 -6.63 0.15 4.10
N ALA A 108 -6.36 -1.06 4.58
CA ALA A 108 -5.12 -1.36 5.27
C ALA A 108 -3.91 -1.09 4.36
N MET A 109 -3.93 -1.63 3.13
CA MET A 109 -2.95 -1.43 2.05
C MET A 109 -1.47 -1.70 2.38
N ASN A 110 -1.16 -2.01 3.65
CA ASN A 110 0.18 -2.07 4.18
C ASN A 110 0.19 -2.92 5.45
N MET A 111 1.00 -3.98 5.40
CA MET A 111 1.21 -4.88 6.52
C MET A 111 1.72 -4.17 7.78
N ALA A 112 2.67 -3.25 7.69
CA ALA A 112 3.21 -2.53 8.85
C ALA A 112 2.17 -1.59 9.50
N ARG A 113 1.16 -1.14 8.75
CA ARG A 113 0.05 -0.30 9.23
C ARG A 113 -1.07 -1.12 9.89
N ASP A 114 -1.11 -2.44 9.67
CA ASP A 114 -2.13 -3.31 10.24
C ASP A 114 -1.57 -4.32 11.25
N PHE A 115 -0.63 -5.16 10.79
CA PHE A 115 -0.09 -6.27 11.56
C PHE A 115 0.72 -5.80 12.77
N ALA A 116 1.54 -4.75 12.64
CA ALA A 116 2.33 -4.25 13.77
C ALA A 116 1.47 -3.66 14.90
N PRO A 117 0.50 -2.75 14.62
CA PRO A 117 -0.46 -2.32 15.63
C PRO A 117 -1.33 -3.45 16.18
N ARG A 118 -1.62 -4.49 15.39
CA ARG A 118 -2.38 -5.67 15.83
C ARG A 118 -1.59 -6.50 16.85
N CYS A 119 -0.30 -6.69 16.63
CA CYS A 119 0.60 -7.29 17.61
C CYS A 119 0.60 -6.47 18.91
N PHE A 120 0.67 -5.14 18.81
CA PHE A 120 0.62 -4.29 20.00
C PHE A 120 -0.71 -4.42 20.75
N SER A 121 -1.85 -4.33 20.06
CA SER A 121 -3.16 -4.43 20.71
C SER A 121 -3.37 -5.78 21.40
N TYR A 122 -2.85 -6.87 20.81
CA TYR A 122 -2.79 -8.17 21.49
C TYR A 122 -2.09 -8.09 22.86
N PHE A 123 -0.88 -7.52 22.91
CA PHE A 123 -0.13 -7.34 24.18
C PHE A 123 -0.75 -6.31 25.12
N ALA A 124 -1.49 -5.33 24.60
CA ALA A 124 -2.20 -4.32 25.39
C ALA A 124 -3.46 -4.87 26.08
N GLY A 125 -3.81 -6.15 25.88
CA GLY A 125 -4.89 -6.83 26.58
C GLY A 125 -6.18 -6.99 25.79
N TYR A 126 -6.18 -6.72 24.47
CA TYR A 126 -7.35 -6.91 23.61
C TYR A 126 -7.67 -8.40 23.32
N GLY A 127 -6.78 -9.32 23.70
CA GLY A 127 -7.01 -10.76 23.60
C GLY A 127 -6.94 -11.31 22.18
N ASN A 128 -7.28 -12.60 22.03
CA ASN A 128 -7.13 -13.32 20.76
C ASN A 128 -8.10 -12.86 19.65
N GLU A 129 -9.15 -12.11 20.00
CA GLU A 129 -10.14 -11.63 19.04
C GLU A 129 -9.50 -10.76 17.95
N VAL A 130 -8.42 -10.04 18.26
CA VAL A 130 -7.67 -9.25 17.26
C VAL A 130 -7.16 -10.09 16.08
N TRP A 131 -6.98 -11.40 16.28
CA TRP A 131 -6.52 -12.33 15.25
C TRP A 131 -7.66 -13.06 14.54
N THR A 132 -8.70 -13.42 15.29
CA THR A 132 -9.80 -14.29 14.83
C THR A 132 -11.00 -13.53 14.27
N TYR A 133 -11.12 -12.24 14.55
CA TYR A 133 -12.22 -11.41 14.05
C TYR A 133 -12.34 -11.43 12.53
N GLY A 134 -13.58 -11.35 12.02
CA GLY A 134 -13.86 -11.38 10.59
C GLY A 134 -13.46 -12.71 9.94
N ASN A 135 -13.58 -13.82 10.67
CA ASN A 135 -13.17 -15.17 10.26
C ASN A 135 -11.66 -15.29 10.00
N TYR A 136 -10.80 -14.80 10.91
CA TYR A 136 -9.35 -14.69 10.71
C TYR A 136 -8.99 -13.69 9.61
N TYR A 137 -9.42 -12.43 9.73
CA TYR A 137 -9.08 -11.39 8.75
C TYR A 137 -7.62 -10.95 8.81
N SER A 138 -6.95 -11.13 9.94
CA SER A 138 -5.61 -10.61 10.23
C SER A 138 -4.50 -10.92 9.20
N TRP A 139 -4.62 -12.00 8.42
CA TRP A 139 -3.64 -12.33 7.37
C TRP A 139 -3.92 -11.61 6.04
N VAL A 140 -5.16 -11.16 5.80
CA VAL A 140 -5.57 -10.53 4.54
C VAL A 140 -4.81 -9.22 4.29
N PRO A 141 -4.71 -8.28 5.26
CA PRO A 141 -3.88 -7.08 5.15
C PRO A 141 -2.37 -7.32 4.98
N VAL A 142 -1.92 -8.57 5.12
CA VAL A 142 -0.52 -8.95 4.89
C VAL A 142 -0.34 -9.42 3.45
N VAL A 143 -1.18 -10.36 3.00
CA VAL A 143 -1.00 -11.03 1.71
C VAL A 143 -1.61 -10.22 0.56
N ALA A 144 -2.82 -9.70 0.72
CA ALA A 144 -3.51 -8.99 -0.36
C ALA A 144 -2.75 -7.75 -0.84
N PRO A 145 -2.17 -6.91 0.06
CA PRO A 145 -1.33 -5.80 -0.39
C PRO A 145 -0.06 -6.20 -1.15
N LEU A 146 0.58 -7.33 -0.79
CA LEU A 146 1.73 -7.84 -1.54
C LEU A 146 1.32 -8.23 -2.96
N CYS A 147 0.20 -8.93 -3.13
CA CYS A 147 -0.32 -9.29 -4.44
C CYS A 147 -0.76 -8.05 -5.25
N GLY A 148 -1.44 -7.09 -4.61
CA GLY A 148 -1.91 -5.87 -5.25
C GLY A 148 -0.77 -4.97 -5.72
N SER A 149 0.26 -4.79 -4.88
CA SER A 149 1.45 -4.01 -5.23
C SER A 149 2.25 -4.61 -6.39
N LEU A 150 2.44 -5.93 -6.40
CA LEU A 150 3.11 -6.62 -7.51
C LEU A 150 2.32 -6.46 -8.82
N THR A 151 1.00 -6.65 -8.76
CA THR A 151 0.13 -6.53 -9.94
C THR A 151 0.14 -5.10 -10.48
N ALA A 152 0.05 -4.09 -9.61
CA ALA A 152 0.15 -2.68 -9.99
C ALA A 152 1.48 -2.36 -10.68
N GLY A 153 2.60 -2.91 -10.18
CA GLY A 153 3.91 -2.77 -10.81
C GLY A 153 3.92 -3.29 -12.23
N ILE A 154 3.45 -4.52 -12.43
CA ILE A 154 3.39 -5.13 -13.77
C ILE A 154 2.50 -4.33 -14.73
N ILE A 155 1.31 -3.91 -14.27
CA ILE A 155 0.38 -3.13 -15.10
C ILE A 155 0.98 -1.78 -15.46
N TYR A 156 1.54 -1.06 -14.47
CA TYR A 156 2.13 0.26 -14.68
C TYR A 156 3.33 0.18 -15.63
N ASP A 157 4.16 -0.85 -15.48
CA ASP A 157 5.33 -1.08 -16.31
C ASP A 157 4.96 -1.35 -17.78
N CYS A 158 3.98 -2.23 -18.00
CA CYS A 158 3.45 -2.52 -19.33
C CYS A 158 2.83 -1.27 -19.99
N LEU A 159 1.97 -0.55 -19.27
CA LEU A 159 1.07 0.44 -19.89
C LEU A 159 1.62 1.86 -19.87
N ILE A 160 2.38 2.26 -18.85
CA ILE A 160 2.72 3.67 -18.59
C ILE A 160 4.23 3.92 -18.56
N PHE A 161 4.99 3.06 -17.89
CA PHE A 161 6.45 3.23 -17.82
C PHE A 161 7.12 2.87 -19.14
N ASP A 162 8.11 3.65 -19.56
CA ASP A 162 8.90 3.36 -20.78
C ASP A 162 10.41 3.40 -20.51
N GLY A 163 10.80 3.35 -19.24
CA GLY A 163 12.22 3.23 -18.86
C GLY A 163 12.69 1.78 -18.90
N PRO A 164 13.96 1.53 -18.57
CA PRO A 164 14.49 0.18 -18.41
C PRO A 164 13.85 -0.48 -17.20
N SER A 165 13.22 -1.63 -17.40
CA SER A 165 12.56 -2.41 -16.36
C SER A 165 12.57 -3.90 -16.72
N PRO A 166 12.47 -4.80 -15.74
CA PRO A 166 12.50 -6.24 -16.00
C PRO A 166 11.46 -6.70 -17.04
N VAL A 167 10.27 -6.08 -17.09
CA VAL A 167 9.22 -6.41 -18.05
C VAL A 167 9.51 -5.84 -19.45
N ASN A 168 10.13 -4.66 -19.53
CA ASN A 168 10.44 -3.98 -20.79
C ASN A 168 11.80 -4.39 -21.40
N GLU A 169 12.52 -5.31 -20.77
CA GLU A 169 13.82 -5.80 -21.23
C GLU A 169 13.70 -7.15 -21.98
N PRO A 170 14.53 -7.41 -23.02
CA PRO A 170 14.37 -8.56 -23.91
C PRO A 170 14.46 -9.93 -23.24
N TRP A 171 15.16 -10.03 -22.11
CA TRP A 171 15.46 -11.30 -21.43
C TRP A 171 14.25 -11.93 -20.73
N MET A 172 13.22 -11.14 -20.38
CA MET A 172 11.99 -11.67 -19.79
C MET A 172 11.03 -12.23 -20.85
N GLY A 173 11.36 -12.13 -22.15
CA GLY A 173 10.58 -12.73 -23.24
C GLY A 173 9.24 -12.05 -23.51
N MET A 174 8.89 -11.00 -22.77
CA MET A 174 7.74 -10.12 -23.02
C MET A 174 8.03 -9.08 -24.11
N TRP A 175 9.10 -9.29 -24.87
CA TRP A 175 9.56 -8.44 -25.95
C TRP A 175 9.69 -9.23 -27.25
N PRO A 176 9.22 -8.71 -28.40
CA PRO A 176 8.37 -7.53 -28.56
C PRO A 176 6.89 -7.94 -28.58
N LEU A 177 6.12 -7.61 -27.54
CA LEU A 177 4.67 -7.78 -27.63
C LEU A 177 4.14 -6.82 -28.72
N PRO A 178 3.48 -7.30 -29.79
CA PRO A 178 3.14 -6.50 -30.97
C PRO A 178 2.26 -5.27 -30.67
N TRP A 179 1.50 -5.29 -29.57
CA TRP A 179 0.63 -4.19 -29.12
C TRP A 179 1.33 -3.15 -28.24
N LEU A 180 2.57 -3.39 -27.79
CA LEU A 180 3.42 -2.41 -27.08
C LEU A 180 4.30 -1.58 -28.03
N SER A 181 4.27 -1.87 -29.33
CA SER A 181 5.06 -1.25 -30.41
C SER A 181 4.68 0.21 -30.75
N GLY A 182 4.01 0.91 -29.83
CA GLY A 182 3.50 2.27 -30.02
C GLY A 182 4.56 3.37 -29.80
N PRO A 183 4.13 4.63 -29.58
CA PRO A 183 5.01 5.82 -29.43
C PRO A 183 6.12 5.68 -28.37
N LYS A 184 5.97 4.75 -27.41
CA LYS A 184 7.00 4.37 -26.42
C LYS A 184 8.34 3.99 -27.05
N GLN A 185 8.32 3.20 -28.13
CA GLN A 185 9.55 2.77 -28.82
C GLN A 185 10.27 3.92 -29.54
N LYS A 186 9.52 4.90 -30.06
CA LYS A 186 10.05 6.03 -30.82
C LYS A 186 10.78 7.03 -29.91
N ASN A 187 10.23 7.29 -28.73
CA ASN A 187 10.87 8.12 -27.69
C ASN A 187 12.14 7.45 -27.10
N ARG A 188 12.17 6.12 -26.98
CA ARG A 188 13.36 5.38 -26.49
C ARG A 188 14.54 5.46 -27.47
N ARG A 189 14.31 5.36 -28.78
CA ARG A 189 15.37 5.53 -29.79
C ARG A 189 15.96 6.94 -29.80
N GLY A 190 15.14 7.97 -29.54
CA GLY A 190 15.64 9.35 -29.39
C GLY A 190 16.59 9.52 -28.21
N LEU A 191 16.28 8.91 -27.06
CA LEU A 191 17.08 9.00 -25.83
C LEU A 191 18.41 8.26 -25.91
N VAL A 192 18.44 7.08 -26.54
CA VAL A 192 19.70 6.34 -26.78
C VAL A 192 20.61 7.17 -27.69
N ASN A 193 20.06 7.75 -28.74
CA ASN A 193 20.83 8.59 -29.68
C ASN A 193 21.36 9.88 -29.03
N GLU A 194 20.60 10.54 -28.13
CA GLU A 194 21.07 11.73 -27.39
C GLU A 194 22.17 11.40 -26.36
N GLN A 195 22.05 10.26 -25.67
CA GLN A 195 23.06 9.81 -24.71
C GLN A 195 24.36 9.41 -25.41
N GLU A 196 24.29 8.76 -26.56
CA GLU A 196 25.44 8.47 -27.42
C GLU A 196 26.07 9.75 -27.96
N ALA A 197 25.28 10.74 -28.39
CA ALA A 197 25.81 12.02 -28.89
C ALA A 197 26.53 12.84 -27.80
N THR A 198 26.11 12.73 -26.54
CA THR A 198 26.72 13.45 -25.41
C THR A 198 28.02 12.80 -24.93
N GLN A 199 28.28 11.55 -25.30
CA GLN A 199 29.52 10.82 -24.97
C GLN A 199 30.64 11.04 -26.00
N ILE A 200 30.37 11.76 -27.10
CA ILE A 200 31.32 11.99 -28.22
C ILE A 200 31.86 13.44 -28.22
N VAL A 201 31.55 14.25 -27.19
CA VAL A 201 32.04 15.64 -27.01
C VAL A 201 32.89 15.76 -25.75
#